data_AF-A0A554RQA1-F1
#
_entry.id   AF-A0A554RQA1-F1
#
_cell.length_a   1.000
_cell.length_b   1.000
_cell.length_c   1.000
_cell.angle_alpha   90.00
_cell.angle_beta   90.00
_cell.angle_gamma   90.00
#
_symmetry.space_group_name_H-M   'P 1'
#
loop_
_entity.id
_entity.type
_entity.pdbx_description
1 polymer ?
#
loop_
_entity_poly.entity_id
_entity_poly.type
_entity_poly.pdbx_seq_one_letter_code
_entity_poly.pdbx_strand_id
1 'polypeptide(L)'
;MDIDQIRGRLDFLREAERLKSVLRSAHTASGRTESTAEHSWRLCLMAMAFEDELADLDLLKVLKMCVVHDLGEAIHGDIPAIEQGAHPDKSAQEREDLQVLTRTLDAPLRAGILALWDEYEKAETPEAQAVKALDKLETLLQHNQGANPPDFDYEFNLGYGQKHTGSRPLFRAMRALVDVETQKKVEAARRAQAGPVVRPEQAGDEAAIRQLTVAAFAGAAHADGTEHLIVDALRAAGQLTLSLVAEDGGEIVGHVALSPVAISDGTTGWHGLGPISVAPARQGQGIGRLLMEAALAGLRAAGAQGCVLLGDPAFYGRFGFVVRPGLVLPGVPPEYFQAVSFHGAWPVGEVRYHAAFGVGA
;
A
#
# COMPACT_ATOMS: atom_id res chain seq x y z
N MET A 1 43.02 0.19 37.38
CA MET A 1 42.57 -0.81 36.38
C MET A 1 43.82 -1.33 35.72
N ASP A 2 44.03 -2.65 35.75
CA ASP A 2 45.23 -3.28 35.17
C ASP A 2 45.10 -3.45 33.65
N ILE A 3 46.24 -3.62 32.96
CA ILE A 3 46.31 -3.71 31.49
C ILE A 3 45.50 -4.89 30.95
N ASP A 4 45.43 -6.00 31.67
CA ASP A 4 44.62 -7.16 31.26
C ASP A 4 43.13 -6.89 31.36
N GLN A 5 42.68 -6.10 32.36
CA GLN A 5 41.30 -5.64 32.46
C GLN A 5 40.95 -4.70 31.31
N ILE A 6 41.85 -3.80 30.93
CA ILE A 6 41.67 -2.93 29.76
C ILE A 6 41.55 -3.77 28.49
N ARG A 7 42.45 -4.74 28.29
CA ARG A 7 42.44 -5.62 27.13
C ARG A 7 41.12 -6.39 27.03
N GLY A 8 40.67 -7.00 28.12
CA GLY A 8 39.41 -7.74 28.17
C GLY A 8 38.19 -6.87 27.85
N ARG A 9 38.17 -5.62 28.32
CA ARG A 9 37.11 -4.64 27.97
C ARG A 9 37.16 -4.23 26.50
N LEU A 10 38.35 -4.02 25.94
CA LEU A 10 38.50 -3.70 24.51
C LEU A 10 38.09 -4.88 23.62
N ASP A 11 38.38 -6.12 24.02
CA ASP A 11 37.96 -7.32 23.30
C ASP A 11 36.43 -7.47 23.31
N PHE A 12 35.79 -7.23 24.45
CA PHE A 12 34.33 -7.18 24.53
C PHE A 12 33.73 -6.14 23.56
N LEU A 13 34.28 -4.93 23.54
CA LEU A 13 33.81 -3.87 22.64
C LEU A 13 33.99 -4.21 21.16
N ARG A 14 35.07 -4.91 20.80
CA ARG A 14 35.31 -5.41 19.43
C ARG A 14 34.27 -6.45 19.03
N GLU A 15 33.91 -7.35 19.93
CA GLU A 15 32.89 -8.38 19.65
C GLU A 15 31.47 -7.78 19.60
N ALA A 16 31.13 -6.88 20.53
CA ALA A 16 29.84 -6.21 20.59
C ALA A 16 29.54 -5.35 19.34
N GLU A 17 30.58 -4.94 18.62
CA GLU A 17 30.47 -4.17 17.38
C GLU A 17 29.61 -4.86 16.32
N ARG A 18 29.58 -6.19 16.31
CA ARG A 18 28.77 -7.01 15.39
C ARG A 18 27.29 -6.64 15.40
N LEU A 19 26.78 -6.15 16.53
CA LEU A 19 25.38 -5.70 16.68
C LEU A 19 25.00 -4.62 15.65
N LYS A 20 25.96 -3.83 15.15
CA LYS A 20 25.72 -2.83 14.10
C LYS A 20 25.34 -3.43 12.75
N SER A 21 25.65 -4.71 12.54
CA SER A 21 25.35 -5.45 11.31
C SER A 21 24.25 -6.50 11.50
N VAL A 22 23.71 -6.65 12.73
CA VAL A 22 22.51 -7.46 12.97
C VAL A 22 21.31 -6.65 12.53
N LEU A 23 20.60 -7.13 11.50
CA LEU A 23 19.48 -6.44 10.89
C LEU A 23 18.16 -6.91 11.51
N ARG A 24 17.26 -5.96 11.75
CA ARG A 24 15.88 -6.19 12.23
C ARG A 24 14.91 -6.31 11.08
N SER A 25 13.66 -6.69 11.35
CA SER A 25 12.59 -6.61 10.33
C SER A 25 12.15 -5.17 10.01
N ALA A 26 12.48 -4.20 10.87
CA ALA A 26 12.11 -2.81 10.71
C ALA A 26 12.91 -2.09 9.61
N HIS A 27 12.27 -1.15 8.92
CA HIS A 27 12.88 -0.37 7.84
C HIS A 27 12.93 1.12 8.21
N THR A 28 14.04 1.78 7.85
CA THR A 28 14.19 3.24 7.92
C THR A 28 13.31 3.96 6.89
N ALA A 29 13.15 5.27 7.02
CA ALA A 29 12.40 6.09 6.06
C ALA A 29 12.99 6.06 4.63
N SER A 30 14.29 5.76 4.48
CA SER A 30 14.92 5.58 3.17
C SER A 30 14.80 4.16 2.62
N GLY A 31 14.11 3.25 3.32
CA GLY A 31 13.92 1.86 2.91
C GLY A 31 15.08 0.92 3.24
N ARG A 32 16.13 1.39 3.93
CA ARG A 32 17.20 0.52 4.44
C ARG A 32 16.69 -0.22 5.68
N THR A 33 17.02 -1.49 5.82
CA THR A 33 16.78 -2.26 7.05
C THR A 33 17.56 -1.68 8.23
N GLU A 34 16.87 -1.48 9.35
CA GLU A 34 17.45 -0.99 10.61
C GLU A 34 18.33 -2.08 11.24
N SER A 35 19.42 -1.68 11.91
CA SER A 35 20.19 -2.61 12.74
C SER A 35 19.79 -2.59 14.21
N THR A 36 20.03 -3.69 14.94
CA THR A 36 19.77 -3.78 16.39
C THR A 36 20.53 -2.69 17.19
N ALA A 37 21.71 -2.28 16.73
CA ALA A 37 22.43 -1.17 17.35
C ALA A 37 21.74 0.19 17.13
N GLU A 38 21.16 0.43 15.95
CA GLU A 38 20.39 1.65 15.63
C GLU A 38 19.10 1.73 16.47
N HIS A 39 18.39 0.60 16.58
CA HIS A 39 17.24 0.42 17.49
C HIS A 39 17.61 0.78 18.92
N SER A 40 18.66 0.14 19.47
CA SER A 40 19.11 0.37 20.86
C SER A 40 19.51 1.83 21.11
N TRP A 41 20.14 2.48 20.11
CA TRP A 41 20.47 3.90 20.18
C TRP A 41 19.20 4.77 20.26
N ARG A 42 18.22 4.54 19.38
CA ARG A 42 17.00 5.36 19.36
C ARG A 42 16.10 5.09 20.56
N LEU A 43 16.13 3.88 21.09
CA LEU A 43 15.50 3.52 22.36
C LEU A 43 16.08 4.32 23.54
N CYS A 44 17.41 4.45 23.63
CA CYS A 44 18.06 5.31 24.63
C CYS A 44 17.64 6.78 24.46
N LEU A 45 17.62 7.27 23.22
CA LEU A 45 17.18 8.63 22.91
C LEU A 45 15.72 8.86 23.32
N MET A 46 14.85 7.87 23.10
CA MET A 46 13.45 7.91 23.56
C MET A 46 13.35 7.99 25.08
N ALA A 47 14.12 7.18 25.81
CA ALA A 47 14.15 7.24 27.28
C ALA A 47 14.60 8.62 27.80
N MET A 48 15.62 9.23 27.17
CA MET A 48 16.09 10.57 27.52
C MET A 48 15.08 11.66 27.16
N ALA A 49 14.36 11.52 26.05
CA ALA A 49 13.39 12.52 25.59
C ALA A 49 12.16 12.64 26.51
N PHE A 50 11.89 11.61 27.32
CA PHE A 50 10.78 11.57 28.29
C PHE A 50 11.29 11.42 29.74
N GLU A 51 12.53 11.84 30.03
CA GLU A 51 13.13 11.64 31.35
C GLU A 51 12.36 12.33 32.49
N ASP A 52 11.73 13.47 32.20
CA ASP A 52 10.91 14.25 33.12
C ASP A 52 9.65 13.48 33.57
N GLU A 53 9.05 12.73 32.65
CA GLU A 53 7.89 11.85 32.91
C GLU A 53 8.29 10.49 33.52
N LEU A 54 9.59 10.21 33.62
CA LEU A 54 10.19 9.00 34.19
C LEU A 54 11.01 9.28 35.47
N ALA A 55 10.82 10.45 36.09
CA ALA A 55 11.63 10.92 37.21
C ALA A 55 11.60 10.03 38.48
N ASP A 56 10.64 9.10 38.58
CA ASP A 56 10.55 8.10 39.64
C ASP A 56 11.45 6.86 39.42
N LEU A 57 12.08 6.74 38.24
CA LEU A 57 12.94 5.63 37.86
C LEU A 57 14.44 5.98 37.97
N ASP A 58 15.28 4.97 38.17
CA ASP A 58 16.73 5.13 37.96
C ASP A 58 17.04 5.21 36.45
N LEU A 59 17.14 6.44 35.93
CA LEU A 59 17.41 6.67 34.50
C LEU A 59 18.75 6.08 34.04
N LEU A 60 19.78 6.08 34.89
CA LEU A 60 21.05 5.45 34.53
C LEU A 60 20.89 3.94 34.34
N LYS A 61 20.07 3.30 35.18
CA LYS A 61 19.73 1.89 35.04
C LYS A 61 18.89 1.63 33.79
N VAL A 62 17.89 2.46 33.51
CA VAL A 62 17.07 2.41 32.28
C VAL A 62 17.96 2.47 31.04
N LEU A 63 18.85 3.47 30.94
CA LEU A 63 19.73 3.62 29.80
C LEU A 63 20.71 2.45 29.65
N LYS A 64 21.29 1.96 30.76
CA LYS A 64 22.14 0.77 30.72
C LYS A 64 21.36 -0.45 30.22
N MET A 65 20.12 -0.61 30.65
CA MET A 65 19.26 -1.71 30.22
C MET A 65 18.92 -1.60 28.72
N CYS A 66 18.56 -0.42 28.22
CA CYS A 66 18.38 -0.16 26.79
C CYS A 66 19.61 -0.54 25.96
N VAL A 67 20.83 -0.31 26.47
CA VAL A 67 22.07 -0.67 25.74
C VAL A 67 22.32 -2.18 25.72
N VAL A 68 21.92 -2.93 26.75
CA VAL A 68 22.28 -4.36 26.88
C VAL A 68 21.17 -5.33 26.47
N HIS A 69 19.93 -4.88 26.33
CA HIS A 69 18.76 -5.76 26.19
C HIS A 69 18.86 -6.73 25.00
N ASP A 70 19.27 -6.25 23.83
CA ASP A 70 19.44 -7.07 22.62
C ASP A 70 20.92 -7.41 22.35
N LEU A 71 21.82 -7.18 23.32
CA LEU A 71 23.26 -7.32 23.08
C LEU A 71 23.68 -8.78 22.76
N GLY A 72 22.91 -9.76 23.22
CA GLY A 72 23.10 -11.18 22.87
C GLY A 72 22.92 -11.47 21.38
N GLU A 73 22.09 -10.70 20.67
CA GLU A 73 21.81 -10.89 19.23
C GLU A 73 23.05 -10.71 18.35
N ALA A 74 24.15 -10.12 18.88
CA ALA A 74 25.42 -9.99 18.19
C ALA A 74 26.04 -11.33 17.73
N ILE A 75 25.59 -12.47 18.28
CA ILE A 75 26.11 -13.81 17.96
C ILE A 75 25.19 -14.56 16.98
N HIS A 76 23.90 -14.71 17.30
CA HIS A 76 22.95 -15.50 16.49
C HIS A 76 21.89 -14.68 15.74
N GLY A 77 21.92 -13.34 15.85
CA GLY A 77 21.04 -12.43 15.12
C GLY A 77 19.71 -12.12 15.81
N ASP A 78 18.97 -11.18 15.22
CA ASP A 78 17.60 -10.82 15.65
C ASP A 78 16.59 -11.86 15.15
N ILE A 79 15.59 -12.15 15.99
CA ILE A 79 14.43 -12.98 15.63
C ILE A 79 13.18 -12.08 15.67
N PRO A 80 12.54 -11.82 14.52
CA PRO A 80 11.38 -10.94 14.42
C PRO A 80 10.22 -11.37 15.34
N ALA A 81 9.47 -10.38 15.83
CA ALA A 81 8.34 -10.60 16.73
C ALA A 81 7.28 -11.59 16.18
N ILE A 82 7.06 -11.58 14.86
CA ILE A 82 6.10 -12.46 14.17
C ILE A 82 6.53 -13.94 14.18
N GLU A 83 7.83 -14.22 14.36
CA GLU A 83 8.42 -15.56 14.30
C GLU A 83 8.75 -16.14 15.67
N GLN A 84 8.62 -15.36 16.75
CA GLN A 84 9.02 -15.80 18.10
C GLN A 84 8.31 -17.09 18.56
N GLY A 85 7.08 -17.35 18.12
CA GLY A 85 6.36 -18.59 18.43
C GLY A 85 7.02 -19.86 17.87
N ALA A 86 7.87 -19.73 16.84
CA ALA A 86 8.65 -20.83 16.27
C ALA A 86 10.00 -21.06 16.97
N HIS A 87 10.38 -20.17 17.90
CA HIS A 87 11.66 -20.19 18.60
C HIS A 87 11.47 -20.14 20.13
N PRO A 88 10.90 -21.21 20.74
CA PRO A 88 10.59 -21.23 22.17
C PRO A 88 11.84 -21.06 23.07
N ASP A 89 13.01 -21.43 22.56
CA ASP A 89 14.28 -21.34 23.28
C ASP A 89 15.03 -20.02 23.04
N LYS A 90 14.42 -19.03 22.35
CA LYS A 90 15.06 -17.75 21.99
C LYS A 90 15.74 -17.08 23.18
N SER A 91 14.99 -16.86 24.27
CA SER A 91 15.51 -16.16 25.46
C SER A 91 16.68 -16.93 26.10
N ALA A 92 16.62 -18.27 26.12
CA ALA A 92 17.74 -19.07 26.63
C ALA A 92 18.98 -18.94 25.74
N GLN A 93 18.82 -18.96 24.42
CA GLN A 93 19.91 -18.77 23.46
C GLN A 93 20.56 -17.39 23.60
N GLU A 94 19.77 -16.32 23.64
CA GLU A 94 20.26 -14.95 23.81
C GLU A 94 21.01 -14.78 25.14
N ARG A 95 20.54 -15.47 26.19
CA ARG A 95 21.23 -15.47 27.48
C ARG A 95 22.60 -16.13 27.40
N GLU A 96 22.71 -17.27 26.73
CA GLU A 96 23.97 -17.97 26.50
C GLU A 96 24.91 -17.12 25.64
N ASP A 97 24.38 -16.48 24.60
CA ASP A 97 25.14 -15.60 23.72
C ASP A 97 25.72 -14.42 24.47
N LEU A 98 24.93 -13.79 25.35
CA LEU A 98 25.41 -12.71 26.20
C LEU A 98 26.50 -13.19 27.17
N GLN A 99 26.45 -14.43 27.66
CA GLN A 99 27.53 -15.00 28.48
C GLN A 99 28.83 -15.17 27.69
N VAL A 100 28.73 -15.59 26.42
CA VAL A 100 29.87 -15.73 25.51
C VAL A 100 30.45 -14.36 25.19
N LEU A 101 29.61 -13.39 24.84
CA LEU A 101 30.03 -12.04 24.48
C LEU A 101 30.76 -11.35 25.63
N THR A 102 30.27 -11.51 26.85
CA THR A 102 30.83 -10.85 28.06
C THR A 102 31.99 -11.60 28.71
N ARG A 103 32.47 -12.71 28.13
CA ARG A 103 33.46 -13.62 28.77
C ARG A 103 34.81 -12.99 29.10
N THR A 104 35.21 -11.94 28.39
CA THR A 104 36.49 -11.24 28.56
C THR A 104 36.43 -10.15 29.64
N LEU A 105 35.25 -9.83 30.15
CA LEU A 105 35.05 -8.81 31.17
C LEU A 105 35.43 -9.32 32.56
N ASP A 106 35.86 -8.40 33.43
CA ASP A 106 36.06 -8.70 34.85
C ASP A 106 34.75 -9.12 35.52
N ALA A 107 34.84 -10.01 36.51
CA ALA A 107 33.68 -10.69 37.09
C ALA A 107 32.58 -9.73 37.61
N PRO A 108 32.89 -8.62 38.31
CA PRO A 108 31.88 -7.66 38.74
C PRO A 108 31.12 -7.01 37.57
N LEU A 109 31.83 -6.54 36.54
CA LEU A 109 31.20 -5.92 35.37
C LEU A 109 30.36 -6.92 34.57
N ARG A 110 30.88 -8.13 34.37
CA ARG A 110 30.16 -9.22 33.71
C ARG A 110 28.85 -9.54 34.44
N ALA A 111 28.91 -9.73 35.76
CA ALA A 111 27.73 -10.01 36.57
C ALA A 111 26.69 -8.88 36.47
N GLY A 112 27.13 -7.62 36.44
CA GLY A 112 26.23 -6.47 36.30
C GLY A 112 25.48 -6.43 34.96
N ILE A 113 26.16 -6.69 33.84
CA ILE A 113 25.51 -6.73 32.50
C ILE A 113 24.51 -7.88 32.43
N LEU A 114 24.89 -9.06 32.90
CA LEU A 114 24.02 -10.23 32.91
C LEU A 114 22.77 -10.00 33.78
N ALA A 115 22.93 -9.38 34.95
CA ALA A 115 21.81 -9.06 35.83
C ALA A 115 20.84 -8.05 35.21
N LEU A 116 21.33 -7.04 34.49
CA LEU A 116 20.47 -6.08 33.77
C LEU A 116 19.64 -6.76 32.69
N TRP A 117 20.26 -7.67 31.93
CA TRP A 117 19.55 -8.43 30.90
C TRP A 117 18.51 -9.38 31.53
N ASP A 118 18.88 -10.11 32.59
CA ASP A 118 17.96 -11.00 33.31
C ASP A 118 16.75 -10.23 33.89
N GLU A 119 16.98 -9.00 34.34
CA GLU A 119 15.93 -8.11 34.86
C GLU A 119 14.99 -7.62 33.75
N TYR A 120 15.56 -7.19 32.61
CA TYR A 120 14.80 -6.82 31.41
C TYR A 120 13.87 -7.94 30.95
N GLU A 121 14.42 -9.15 30.83
CA GLU A 121 13.67 -10.31 30.32
C GLU A 121 12.51 -10.71 31.21
N LYS A 122 12.68 -10.64 32.53
CA LYS A 122 11.60 -10.92 33.48
C LYS A 122 10.55 -9.81 33.54
N ALA A 123 10.94 -8.56 33.26
CA ALA A 123 10.07 -7.40 33.30
C ALA A 123 9.36 -7.21 34.66
N GLU A 124 10.07 -7.48 35.76
CA GLU A 124 9.51 -7.47 37.13
C GLU A 124 9.69 -6.12 37.85
N THR A 125 10.72 -5.35 37.49
CA THR A 125 11.02 -4.06 38.11
C THR A 125 10.39 -2.89 37.34
N PRO A 126 10.17 -1.74 37.99
CA PRO A 126 9.69 -0.54 37.30
C PRO A 126 10.57 -0.11 36.11
N GLU A 127 11.90 -0.19 36.25
CA GLU A 127 12.83 0.11 35.16
C GLU A 127 12.71 -0.89 34.01
N ALA A 128 12.65 -2.20 34.29
CA ALA A 128 12.51 -3.21 33.25
C ALA A 128 11.17 -3.13 32.51
N GLN A 129 10.08 -2.85 33.24
CA GLN A 129 8.77 -2.62 32.63
C GLN A 129 8.77 -1.38 31.73
N ALA A 130 9.45 -0.31 32.15
CA ALA A 130 9.63 0.88 31.33
C ALA A 130 10.43 0.60 30.06
N VAL A 131 11.56 -0.11 30.17
CA VAL A 131 12.39 -0.45 29.00
C VAL A 131 11.64 -1.38 28.05
N LYS A 132 10.91 -2.40 28.55
CA LYS A 132 10.05 -3.24 27.68
C LYS A 132 8.96 -2.41 27.00
N ALA A 133 8.34 -1.43 27.68
CA ALA A 133 7.33 -0.58 27.06
C ALA A 133 7.94 0.30 25.96
N LEU A 134 9.07 0.95 26.25
CA LEU A 134 9.79 1.80 25.30
C LEU A 134 10.30 1.00 24.09
N ASP A 135 10.82 -0.21 24.28
CA ASP A 135 11.26 -1.11 23.20
C ASP A 135 10.13 -1.38 22.19
N LYS A 136 8.93 -1.69 22.69
CA LYS A 136 7.75 -1.90 21.82
C LYS A 136 7.32 -0.60 21.15
N LEU A 137 7.30 0.52 21.86
CA LEU A 137 6.90 1.82 21.30
C LEU A 137 7.87 2.29 20.22
N GLU A 138 9.16 2.12 20.44
CA GLU A 138 10.23 2.39 19.47
C GLU A 138 9.98 1.58 18.19
N THR A 139 9.79 0.27 18.33
CA THR A 139 9.59 -0.63 17.18
C THR A 139 8.37 -0.21 16.36
N LEU A 140 7.25 0.07 17.04
CA LEU A 140 6.01 0.51 16.41
C LEU A 140 6.17 1.87 15.71
N LEU A 141 6.91 2.80 16.34
CA LEU A 141 7.22 4.10 15.75
C LEU A 141 8.10 3.94 14.49
N GLN A 142 9.10 3.05 14.51
CA GLN A 142 9.92 2.73 13.34
C GLN A 142 9.07 2.15 12.22
N HIS A 143 8.16 1.22 12.52
CA HIS A 143 7.26 0.65 11.52
C HIS A 143 6.38 1.74 10.87
N ASN A 144 5.86 2.70 11.62
CA ASN A 144 5.05 3.78 11.04
C ASN A 144 5.87 4.76 10.20
N GLN A 145 7.13 5.00 10.57
CA GLN A 145 8.04 5.91 9.87
C GLN A 145 8.73 5.27 8.66
N GLY A 146 8.90 3.95 8.66
CA GLY A 146 9.65 3.19 7.68
C GLY A 146 9.01 3.11 6.29
N ALA A 147 9.86 3.01 5.27
CA ALA A 147 9.45 2.60 3.94
C ALA A 147 9.42 1.06 3.87
N ASN A 148 8.39 0.47 4.50
CA ASN A 148 8.22 -0.99 4.59
C ASN A 148 7.82 -1.61 3.25
N PRO A 149 8.08 -2.91 3.04
CA PRO A 149 7.65 -3.61 1.84
C PRO A 149 6.11 -3.66 1.70
N PRO A 150 5.57 -3.87 0.49
CA PRO A 150 4.12 -3.83 0.23
C PRO A 150 3.28 -4.86 1.01
N ASP A 151 3.90 -5.96 1.43
CA ASP A 151 3.29 -7.07 2.18
C ASP A 151 3.46 -6.93 3.70
N PHE A 152 3.97 -5.79 4.18
CA PHE A 152 4.16 -5.56 5.61
C PHE A 152 2.82 -5.55 6.38
N ASP A 153 2.74 -6.37 7.43
CA ASP A 153 1.55 -6.52 8.27
C ASP A 153 1.48 -5.44 9.36
N TYR A 154 0.88 -4.29 9.02
CA TYR A 154 0.58 -3.24 9.99
C TYR A 154 -0.51 -3.62 11.00
N GLU A 155 -1.34 -4.64 10.73
CA GLU A 155 -2.40 -5.04 11.66
C GLU A 155 -1.83 -5.77 12.87
N PHE A 156 -0.78 -6.57 12.68
CA PHE A 156 -0.03 -7.20 13.77
C PHE A 156 0.41 -6.18 14.84
N ASN A 157 0.88 -5.01 14.41
CA ASN A 157 1.35 -3.93 15.28
C ASN A 157 0.28 -3.44 16.27
N LEU A 158 -1.01 -3.49 15.90
CA LEU A 158 -2.10 -3.06 16.77
C LEU A 158 -2.27 -3.98 17.99
N GLY A 159 -1.86 -5.25 17.91
CA GLY A 159 -1.86 -6.19 19.04
C GLY A 159 -0.49 -6.28 19.74
N TYR A 160 0.60 -6.08 19.00
CA TYR A 160 1.96 -6.24 19.51
C TYR A 160 2.26 -5.30 20.69
N GLY A 161 2.88 -5.84 21.74
CA GLY A 161 3.40 -5.05 22.88
C GLY A 161 2.35 -4.45 23.84
N GLN A 162 1.04 -4.65 23.62
CA GLN A 162 -0.03 -4.04 24.43
C GLN A 162 0.13 -4.30 25.94
N LYS A 163 0.53 -5.52 26.33
CA LYS A 163 0.79 -5.90 27.73
C LYS A 163 1.78 -4.95 28.41
N HIS A 164 2.82 -4.50 27.70
CA HIS A 164 3.89 -3.66 28.24
C HIS A 164 3.55 -2.18 28.16
N THR A 165 2.98 -1.73 27.03
CA THR A 165 2.63 -0.32 26.82
C THR A 165 1.43 0.13 27.67
N GLY A 166 0.70 -0.80 28.29
CA GLY A 166 -0.36 -0.52 29.26
C GLY A 166 0.11 -0.14 30.67
N SER A 167 1.39 -0.33 30.99
CA SER A 167 1.92 -0.31 32.36
C SER A 167 1.90 1.06 33.05
N ARG A 168 2.05 2.17 32.30
CA ARG A 168 2.05 3.55 32.84
C ARG A 168 1.16 4.49 32.00
N PRO A 169 0.62 5.58 32.60
CA PRO A 169 -0.14 6.58 31.86
C PRO A 169 0.60 7.15 30.64
N LEU A 170 1.90 7.48 30.79
CA LEU A 170 2.75 7.96 29.69
C LEU A 170 2.75 6.99 28.51
N PHE A 171 3.08 5.72 28.74
CA PHE A 171 3.18 4.72 27.68
C PHE A 171 1.84 4.43 27.01
N ARG A 172 0.73 4.50 27.76
CA ARG A 172 -0.63 4.42 27.18
C ARG A 172 -0.91 5.59 26.25
N ALA A 173 -0.50 6.80 26.62
CA ALA A 173 -0.67 7.99 25.80
C ALA A 173 0.19 7.91 24.52
N MET A 174 1.48 7.57 24.65
CA MET A 174 2.36 7.34 23.50
C MET A 174 1.80 6.26 22.58
N ARG A 175 1.36 5.14 23.14
CA ARG A 175 0.75 4.03 22.39
C ARG A 175 -0.49 4.48 21.61
N ALA A 176 -1.38 5.25 22.23
CA ALA A 176 -2.59 5.73 21.56
C ALA A 176 -2.26 6.61 20.34
N LEU A 177 -1.22 7.46 20.44
CA LEU A 177 -0.76 8.29 19.31
C LEU A 177 -0.18 7.42 18.19
N VAL A 178 0.68 6.47 18.55
CA VAL A 178 1.28 5.54 17.58
C VAL A 178 0.21 4.66 16.92
N ASP A 179 -0.81 4.20 17.64
CA ASP A 179 -1.90 3.39 17.08
C ASP A 179 -2.74 4.16 16.07
N VAL A 180 -2.98 5.47 16.28
CA VAL A 180 -3.67 6.32 15.29
C VAL A 180 -2.87 6.38 13.98
N GLU A 181 -1.55 6.46 14.05
CA GLU A 181 -0.69 6.42 12.87
C GLU A 181 -0.70 5.03 12.21
N THR A 182 -0.61 3.97 13.01
CA THR A 182 -0.66 2.58 12.54
C THR A 182 -1.98 2.28 11.81
N GLN A 183 -3.12 2.76 12.33
CA GLN A 183 -4.42 2.59 11.69
C GLN A 183 -4.48 3.24 10.30
N LYS A 184 -3.89 4.43 10.14
CA LYS A 184 -3.79 5.07 8.82
C LYS A 184 -2.95 4.23 7.85
N LYS A 185 -1.88 3.58 8.33
CA LYS A 185 -1.06 2.68 7.52
C LYS A 185 -1.84 1.42 7.11
N VAL A 186 -2.61 0.82 8.03
CA VAL A 186 -3.51 -0.30 7.72
C VAL A 186 -4.52 0.07 6.64
N GLU A 187 -5.19 1.22 6.77
CA GLU A 187 -6.14 1.69 5.77
C GLU A 187 -5.49 1.94 4.41
N ALA A 188 -4.31 2.55 4.38
CA ALA A 188 -3.55 2.78 3.16
C ALA A 188 -3.13 1.46 2.49
N ALA A 189 -2.63 0.49 3.26
CA ALA A 189 -2.26 -0.83 2.77
C ALA A 189 -3.48 -1.58 2.20
N ARG A 190 -4.62 -1.55 2.91
CA ARG A 190 -5.88 -2.14 2.43
C ARG A 190 -6.37 -1.48 1.13
N ARG A 191 -6.28 -0.16 1.02
CA ARG A 191 -6.63 0.57 -0.23
C ARG A 191 -5.72 0.17 -1.38
N ALA A 192 -4.40 0.09 -1.14
CA ALA A 192 -3.44 -0.35 -2.15
C ALA A 192 -3.71 -1.79 -2.62
N GLN A 193 -4.19 -2.66 -1.74
CA GLN A 193 -4.57 -4.04 -2.07
C GLN A 193 -5.94 -4.17 -2.76
N ALA A 194 -6.90 -3.27 -2.45
CA ALA A 194 -8.25 -3.31 -3.01
C ALA A 194 -8.33 -2.94 -4.51
N GLY A 195 -7.32 -2.25 -5.03
CA GLY A 195 -7.23 -1.86 -6.43
C GLY A 195 -8.23 -0.77 -6.84
N PRO A 196 -8.30 -0.44 -8.14
CA PRO A 196 -9.13 0.67 -8.65
C PRO A 196 -10.63 0.42 -8.45
N VAL A 197 -11.35 1.44 -8.01
CA VAL A 197 -12.81 1.41 -7.81
C VAL A 197 -13.49 2.14 -8.97
N VAL A 198 -14.46 1.49 -9.61
CA VAL A 198 -15.27 2.14 -10.66
C VAL A 198 -16.48 2.83 -10.05
N ARG A 199 -16.69 4.09 -10.43
CA ARG A 199 -17.85 4.90 -10.03
C ARG A 199 -18.34 5.76 -11.19
N PRO A 200 -19.61 6.25 -11.13
CA PRO A 200 -20.06 7.32 -12.02
C PRO A 200 -19.16 8.55 -11.91
N GLU A 201 -18.99 9.23 -13.05
CA GLU A 201 -18.46 10.59 -13.11
C GLU A 201 -19.25 11.53 -12.18
N GLN A 202 -18.54 12.44 -11.52
CA GLN A 202 -19.07 13.47 -10.64
C GLN A 202 -18.61 14.86 -11.09
N ALA A 203 -19.32 15.90 -10.66
CA ALA A 203 -18.92 17.28 -10.91
C ALA A 203 -17.53 17.56 -10.29
N GLY A 204 -16.60 18.05 -11.09
CA GLY A 204 -15.19 18.25 -10.73
C GLY A 204 -14.23 17.25 -11.40
N ASP A 205 -14.71 16.11 -11.90
CA ASP A 205 -13.88 15.11 -12.58
C ASP A 205 -13.50 15.52 -14.01
N GLU A 206 -14.18 16.51 -14.62
CA GLU A 206 -14.12 16.78 -16.06
C GLU A 206 -12.70 17.10 -16.54
N ALA A 207 -11.96 17.88 -15.76
CA ALA A 207 -10.57 18.24 -16.09
C ALA A 207 -9.64 17.02 -16.04
N ALA A 208 -9.82 16.15 -15.05
CA ALA A 208 -9.02 14.94 -14.90
C ALA A 208 -9.34 13.92 -16.00
N ILE A 209 -10.62 13.73 -16.33
CA ILE A 209 -11.07 12.90 -17.46
C ILE A 209 -10.45 13.41 -18.77
N ARG A 210 -10.53 14.73 -19.04
CA ARG A 210 -9.95 15.32 -20.24
C ARG A 210 -8.45 15.04 -20.34
N GLN A 211 -7.70 15.27 -19.26
CA GLN A 211 -6.25 15.02 -19.24
C GLN A 211 -5.91 13.55 -19.45
N LEU A 212 -6.64 12.65 -18.79
CA LEU A 212 -6.51 11.22 -18.94
C LEU A 212 -6.75 10.77 -20.39
N THR A 213 -7.85 11.23 -21.00
CA THR A 213 -8.19 10.87 -22.38
C THR A 213 -7.13 11.37 -23.36
N VAL A 214 -6.65 12.61 -23.21
CA VAL A 214 -5.52 13.12 -24.02
C VAL A 214 -4.29 12.23 -23.87
N ALA A 215 -3.90 11.90 -22.63
CA ALA A 215 -2.72 11.08 -22.36
C ALA A 215 -2.86 9.65 -22.93
N ALA A 216 -4.04 9.05 -22.85
CA ALA A 216 -4.29 7.70 -23.33
C ALA A 216 -4.24 7.61 -24.87
N PHE A 217 -4.65 8.65 -25.58
CA PHE A 217 -4.73 8.67 -27.05
C PHE A 217 -3.52 9.33 -27.74
N ALA A 218 -2.63 10.01 -27.01
CA ALA A 218 -1.46 10.69 -27.57
C ALA A 218 -0.50 9.80 -28.40
N GLY A 219 -0.49 8.48 -28.17
CA GLY A 219 0.33 7.50 -28.90
C GLY A 219 -0.46 6.49 -29.73
N ALA A 220 -1.78 6.67 -29.90
CA ALA A 220 -2.62 5.69 -30.57
C ALA A 220 -2.56 5.84 -32.09
N ALA A 221 -2.35 4.72 -32.80
CA ALA A 221 -2.10 4.69 -34.25
C ALA A 221 -3.29 5.16 -35.13
N HIS A 222 -4.49 5.27 -34.54
CA HIS A 222 -5.74 5.65 -35.22
C HIS A 222 -6.57 6.64 -34.38
N ALA A 223 -5.89 7.54 -33.65
CA ALA A 223 -6.54 8.60 -32.89
C ALA A 223 -6.55 9.91 -33.66
N ASP A 224 -7.68 10.60 -33.65
CA ASP A 224 -7.80 11.94 -34.22
C ASP A 224 -7.31 13.01 -33.23
N GLY A 225 -7.03 12.60 -31.98
CA GLY A 225 -6.58 13.49 -30.89
C GLY A 225 -7.72 14.34 -30.32
N THR A 226 -8.95 14.15 -30.77
CA THR A 226 -10.15 14.89 -30.37
C THR A 226 -11.05 14.12 -29.41
N GLU A 227 -10.64 12.94 -28.95
CA GLU A 227 -11.48 12.04 -28.14
C GLU A 227 -11.95 12.71 -26.84
N HIS A 228 -11.10 13.54 -26.25
CA HIS A 228 -11.44 14.34 -25.08
C HIS A 228 -12.51 15.41 -25.39
N LEU A 229 -12.51 15.98 -26.60
CA LEU A 229 -13.54 16.93 -27.07
C LEU A 229 -14.87 16.23 -27.32
N ILE A 230 -14.85 14.96 -27.76
CA ILE A 230 -16.06 14.14 -27.95
C ILE A 230 -16.80 13.99 -26.61
N VAL A 231 -16.07 13.64 -25.54
CA VAL A 231 -16.65 13.48 -24.20
C VAL A 231 -17.30 14.78 -23.73
N ASP A 232 -16.60 15.91 -23.89
CA ASP A 232 -17.12 17.21 -23.49
C ASP A 232 -18.34 17.66 -24.29
N ALA A 233 -18.33 17.41 -25.62
CA ALA A 233 -19.45 17.72 -26.49
C ALA A 233 -20.69 16.85 -26.17
N LEU A 234 -20.50 15.56 -25.87
CA LEU A 234 -21.58 14.68 -25.43
C LEU A 234 -22.18 15.14 -24.10
N ARG A 235 -21.34 15.52 -23.14
CA ARG A 235 -21.79 16.05 -21.84
C ARG A 235 -22.59 17.34 -22.02
N ALA A 236 -22.07 18.29 -22.79
CA ALA A 236 -22.74 19.56 -23.07
C ALA A 236 -24.07 19.39 -23.81
N ALA A 237 -24.19 18.38 -24.68
CA ALA A 237 -25.41 18.06 -25.41
C ALA A 237 -26.42 17.23 -24.59
N GLY A 238 -26.09 16.84 -23.35
CA GLY A 238 -26.91 15.92 -22.55
C GLY A 238 -27.04 14.52 -23.16
N GLN A 239 -26.08 14.12 -24.00
CA GLN A 239 -26.05 12.83 -24.70
C GLN A 239 -25.05 11.83 -24.09
N LEU A 240 -24.37 12.20 -23.02
CA LEU A 240 -23.49 11.31 -22.26
C LEU A 240 -24.34 10.44 -21.31
N THR A 241 -24.96 9.39 -21.85
CA THR A 241 -25.86 8.48 -21.11
C THR A 241 -25.18 7.92 -19.87
N LEU A 242 -23.93 7.51 -20.00
CA LEU A 242 -23.19 6.88 -18.91
C LEU A 242 -21.71 7.26 -19.04
N SER A 243 -21.14 7.70 -17.92
CA SER A 243 -19.74 8.09 -17.83
C SER A 243 -19.19 7.54 -16.52
N LEU A 244 -18.20 6.65 -16.62
CA LEU A 244 -17.59 6.00 -15.46
C LEU A 244 -16.11 6.32 -15.40
N VAL A 245 -15.61 6.51 -14.19
CA VAL A 245 -14.19 6.63 -13.90
C VAL A 245 -13.73 5.45 -13.06
N ALA A 246 -12.51 4.97 -13.30
CA ALA A 246 -11.78 4.10 -12.40
C ALA A 246 -10.87 4.99 -11.56
N GLU A 247 -11.12 5.05 -10.25
CA GLU A 247 -10.36 5.82 -9.29
C GLU A 247 -9.46 4.90 -8.47
N ASP A 248 -8.21 5.28 -8.30
CA ASP A 248 -7.24 4.57 -7.47
C ASP A 248 -6.44 5.59 -6.65
N GLY A 249 -6.45 5.45 -5.32
CA GLY A 249 -5.76 6.38 -4.42
C GLY A 249 -6.21 7.86 -4.51
N GLY A 250 -7.43 8.13 -5.00
CA GLY A 250 -7.93 9.50 -5.24
C GLY A 250 -7.63 10.03 -6.65
N GLU A 251 -6.91 9.27 -7.49
CA GLU A 251 -6.60 9.66 -8.86
C GLU A 251 -7.47 8.90 -9.87
N ILE A 252 -7.95 9.61 -10.89
CA ILE A 252 -8.68 8.98 -12.00
C ILE A 252 -7.67 8.36 -12.95
N VAL A 253 -7.62 7.02 -12.96
CA VAL A 253 -6.67 6.21 -13.74
C VAL A 253 -7.30 5.57 -14.98
N GLY A 254 -8.63 5.66 -15.12
CA GLY A 254 -9.35 5.19 -16.28
C GLY A 254 -10.72 5.85 -16.43
N HIS A 255 -11.25 5.90 -17.65
CA HIS A 255 -12.54 6.51 -17.98
C HIS A 255 -13.21 5.77 -19.16
N VAL A 256 -14.54 5.68 -19.15
CA VAL A 256 -15.32 5.21 -20.30
C VAL A 256 -16.59 6.04 -20.47
N ALA A 257 -16.86 6.43 -21.71
CA ALA A 257 -18.05 7.18 -22.10
C ALA A 257 -19.00 6.33 -22.96
N LEU A 258 -20.31 6.50 -22.73
CA LEU A 258 -21.36 5.88 -23.52
C LEU A 258 -22.44 6.90 -23.89
N SER A 259 -22.90 6.83 -25.13
CA SER A 259 -23.91 7.74 -25.69
C SER A 259 -24.90 7.00 -26.60
N PRO A 260 -26.12 7.51 -26.84
CA PRO A 260 -27.08 6.87 -27.74
C PRO A 260 -26.57 6.82 -29.18
N VAL A 261 -27.01 5.80 -29.93
CA VAL A 261 -26.83 5.73 -31.39
C VAL A 261 -28.19 5.61 -32.09
N ALA A 262 -28.28 6.16 -33.30
CA ALA A 262 -29.42 5.96 -34.18
C ALA A 262 -29.15 4.80 -35.15
N ILE A 263 -30.16 3.99 -35.43
CA ILE A 263 -30.08 2.88 -36.39
C ILE A 263 -31.17 3.04 -37.45
N SER A 264 -30.82 2.87 -38.72
CA SER A 264 -31.71 3.18 -39.85
C SER A 264 -32.97 2.32 -39.95
N ASP A 265 -33.03 1.16 -39.29
CA ASP A 265 -34.26 0.34 -39.19
C ASP A 265 -35.26 0.86 -38.15
N GLY A 266 -34.92 1.93 -37.43
CA GLY A 266 -35.76 2.52 -36.39
C GLY A 266 -35.61 1.84 -35.03
N THR A 267 -34.71 0.88 -34.86
CA THR A 267 -34.44 0.25 -33.56
C THR A 267 -33.90 1.28 -32.56
N THR A 268 -34.48 1.30 -31.35
CA THR A 268 -34.11 2.22 -30.27
C THR A 268 -33.42 1.52 -29.10
N GLY A 269 -32.84 2.28 -28.18
CA GLY A 269 -32.24 1.76 -26.94
C GLY A 269 -30.83 1.19 -27.12
N TRP A 270 -30.18 1.48 -28.25
CA TRP A 270 -28.79 1.12 -28.52
C TRP A 270 -27.85 2.28 -28.19
N HIS A 271 -26.65 1.94 -27.71
CA HIS A 271 -25.63 2.89 -27.31
C HIS A 271 -24.30 2.60 -27.99
N GLY A 272 -23.50 3.63 -28.20
CA GLY A 272 -22.11 3.53 -28.60
C GLY A 272 -21.20 3.65 -27.39
N LEU A 273 -20.19 2.79 -27.31
CA LEU A 273 -19.13 2.87 -26.30
C LEU A 273 -17.90 3.55 -26.91
N GLY A 274 -17.48 4.65 -26.32
CA GLY A 274 -16.27 5.35 -26.71
C GLY A 274 -16.28 6.83 -26.35
N PRO A 275 -15.11 7.41 -26.01
CA PRO A 275 -13.82 6.72 -25.83
C PRO A 275 -13.77 5.89 -24.54
N ILE A 276 -12.88 4.90 -24.52
CA ILE A 276 -12.39 4.24 -23.29
C ILE A 276 -10.91 4.54 -23.15
N SER A 277 -10.51 5.07 -21.99
CA SER A 277 -9.18 5.60 -21.71
C SER A 277 -8.62 4.96 -20.45
N VAL A 278 -7.35 4.56 -20.47
CA VAL A 278 -6.60 4.13 -19.28
C VAL A 278 -5.26 4.83 -19.29
N ALA A 279 -4.84 5.34 -18.13
CA ALA A 279 -3.58 6.07 -17.98
C ALA A 279 -2.43 5.21 -18.53
N PRO A 280 -1.53 5.72 -19.39
CA PRO A 280 -0.51 4.91 -20.04
C PRO A 280 0.32 4.02 -19.10
N ALA A 281 0.72 4.56 -17.94
CA ALA A 281 1.49 3.83 -16.92
C ALA A 281 0.67 2.73 -16.19
N ARG A 282 -0.65 2.71 -16.35
CA ARG A 282 -1.60 1.78 -15.70
C ARG A 282 -2.27 0.83 -16.70
N GLN A 283 -1.90 0.88 -17.97
CA GLN A 283 -2.37 -0.07 -18.99
C GLN A 283 -1.85 -1.48 -18.72
N GLY A 284 -2.55 -2.50 -19.20
CA GLY A 284 -2.21 -3.91 -18.98
C GLY A 284 -2.53 -4.45 -17.57
N GLN A 285 -2.96 -3.60 -16.64
CA GLN A 285 -3.29 -3.98 -15.25
C GLN A 285 -4.77 -4.35 -15.04
N GLY A 286 -5.53 -4.57 -16.12
CA GLY A 286 -6.95 -4.96 -16.05
C GLY A 286 -7.97 -3.82 -15.88
N ILE A 287 -7.55 -2.55 -15.73
CA ILE A 287 -8.45 -1.39 -15.56
C ILE A 287 -9.44 -1.25 -16.72
N GLY A 288 -8.98 -1.37 -17.97
CA GLY A 288 -9.86 -1.29 -19.13
C GLY A 288 -10.93 -2.39 -19.12
N ARG A 289 -10.59 -3.58 -18.63
CA ARG A 289 -11.55 -4.68 -18.45
C ARG A 289 -12.60 -4.33 -17.39
N LEU A 290 -12.16 -3.81 -16.25
CA LEU A 290 -13.03 -3.38 -15.15
C LEU A 290 -14.04 -2.31 -15.62
N LEU A 291 -13.57 -1.30 -16.38
CA LEU A 291 -14.43 -0.27 -16.97
C LEU A 291 -15.43 -0.83 -17.97
N MET A 292 -15.00 -1.74 -18.86
CA MET A 292 -15.88 -2.39 -19.84
C MET A 292 -16.99 -3.19 -19.17
N GLU A 293 -16.65 -4.02 -18.17
CA GLU A 293 -17.62 -4.83 -17.43
C GLU A 293 -18.64 -3.93 -16.71
N ALA A 294 -18.17 -2.87 -16.03
CA ALA A 294 -19.03 -1.90 -15.36
C ALA A 294 -19.93 -1.13 -16.33
N ALA A 295 -19.41 -0.70 -17.49
CA ALA A 295 -20.17 0.02 -18.50
C ALA A 295 -21.32 -0.83 -19.08
N LEU A 296 -21.03 -2.09 -19.44
CA LEU A 296 -22.05 -2.99 -19.97
C LEU A 296 -23.10 -3.37 -18.92
N ALA A 297 -22.69 -3.56 -17.67
CA ALA A 297 -23.62 -3.78 -16.56
C ALA A 297 -24.52 -2.55 -16.34
N GLY A 298 -23.95 -1.34 -16.39
CA GLY A 298 -24.68 -0.08 -16.28
C GLY A 298 -25.73 0.10 -17.38
N LEU A 299 -25.39 -0.19 -18.63
CA LEU A 299 -26.35 -0.16 -19.74
C LEU A 299 -27.49 -1.18 -19.57
N ARG A 300 -27.18 -2.41 -19.15
CA ARG A 300 -28.20 -3.44 -18.88
C ARG A 300 -29.15 -2.99 -17.78
N ALA A 301 -28.62 -2.42 -16.68
CA ALA A 301 -29.43 -1.91 -15.58
C ALA A 301 -30.33 -0.72 -16.01
N ALA A 302 -29.86 0.09 -16.97
CA ALA A 302 -30.64 1.18 -17.56
C ALA A 302 -31.65 0.71 -18.64
N GLY A 303 -31.79 -0.59 -18.89
CA GLY A 303 -32.74 -1.15 -19.86
C GLY A 303 -32.34 -0.98 -21.33
N ALA A 304 -31.05 -0.74 -21.61
CA ALA A 304 -30.55 -0.69 -22.97
C ALA A 304 -30.76 -2.03 -23.69
N GLN A 305 -30.90 -1.98 -25.02
CA GLN A 305 -31.13 -3.15 -25.86
C GLN A 305 -29.82 -3.76 -26.38
N GLY A 306 -28.79 -2.94 -26.54
CA GLY A 306 -27.47 -3.37 -26.96
C GLY A 306 -26.46 -2.23 -26.98
N CYS A 307 -25.23 -2.57 -27.30
CA CYS A 307 -24.11 -1.66 -27.40
C CYS A 307 -23.30 -1.94 -28.67
N VAL A 308 -22.81 -0.89 -29.31
CA VAL A 308 -21.90 -0.94 -30.47
C VAL A 308 -20.61 -0.22 -30.14
N LEU A 309 -19.52 -0.58 -30.83
CA LEU A 309 -18.25 0.12 -30.75
C LEU A 309 -17.43 -0.07 -32.02
N LEU A 310 -16.41 0.77 -32.17
CA LEU A 310 -15.36 0.62 -33.15
C LEU A 310 -14.03 0.32 -32.43
N GLY A 311 -13.39 -0.80 -32.76
CA GLY A 311 -12.07 -1.13 -32.19
C GLY A 311 -11.64 -2.57 -32.41
N ASP A 312 -10.50 -2.96 -31.82
CA ASP A 312 -9.85 -4.26 -32.03
C ASP A 312 -10.73 -5.46 -31.58
N PRO A 313 -11.12 -6.37 -32.50
CA PRO A 313 -11.89 -7.57 -32.18
C PRO A 313 -11.23 -8.51 -31.17
N ALA A 314 -9.90 -8.59 -31.15
CA ALA A 314 -9.18 -9.40 -30.16
C ALA A 314 -9.35 -8.84 -28.75
N PHE A 315 -9.51 -7.52 -28.62
CA PHE A 315 -9.83 -6.91 -27.35
C PHE A 315 -11.30 -7.07 -26.99
N TYR A 316 -12.22 -6.59 -27.84
CA TYR A 316 -13.62 -6.47 -27.46
C TYR A 316 -14.42 -7.77 -27.49
N GLY A 317 -13.99 -8.77 -28.28
CA GLY A 317 -14.64 -10.08 -28.37
C GLY A 317 -14.78 -10.80 -27.02
N ARG A 318 -13.86 -10.55 -26.07
CA ARG A 318 -13.91 -11.11 -24.71
C ARG A 318 -15.14 -10.66 -23.89
N PHE A 319 -15.78 -9.56 -24.29
CA PHE A 319 -16.99 -9.04 -23.64
C PHE A 319 -18.28 -9.39 -24.39
N GLY A 320 -18.20 -10.28 -25.39
CA GLY A 320 -19.35 -10.72 -26.19
C GLY A 320 -19.68 -9.82 -27.39
N PHE A 321 -18.82 -8.85 -27.71
CA PHE A 321 -18.93 -8.09 -28.95
C PHE A 321 -18.61 -8.98 -30.15
N VAL A 322 -19.42 -8.87 -31.20
CA VAL A 322 -19.26 -9.61 -32.44
C VAL A 322 -19.53 -8.71 -33.64
N VAL A 323 -18.88 -8.99 -34.77
CA VAL A 323 -19.19 -8.35 -36.05
C VAL A 323 -20.55 -8.86 -36.55
N ARG A 324 -21.42 -7.95 -36.99
CA ARG A 324 -22.75 -8.28 -37.52
C ARG A 324 -22.89 -7.75 -38.94
N PRO A 325 -22.91 -8.61 -39.98
CA PRO A 325 -22.92 -8.18 -41.38
C PRO A 325 -24.06 -7.22 -41.77
N GLY A 326 -25.20 -7.28 -41.07
CA GLY A 326 -26.35 -6.40 -41.32
C GLY A 326 -26.33 -5.07 -40.56
N LEU A 327 -25.40 -4.86 -39.63
CA LEU A 327 -25.31 -3.66 -38.80
C LEU A 327 -23.97 -2.96 -39.09
N VAL A 328 -24.02 -1.83 -39.77
CA VAL A 328 -22.83 -1.20 -40.36
C VAL A 328 -22.66 0.23 -39.85
N LEU A 329 -21.42 0.62 -39.59
CA LEU A 329 -21.03 2.02 -39.44
C LEU A 329 -20.40 2.46 -40.78
N PRO A 330 -20.98 3.41 -41.52
CA PRO A 330 -20.42 3.84 -42.80
C PRO A 330 -19.01 4.43 -42.63
N GLY A 331 -18.11 4.14 -43.58
CA GLY A 331 -16.77 4.74 -43.63
C GLY A 331 -15.71 4.06 -42.78
N VAL A 332 -16.03 2.97 -42.08
CA VAL A 332 -15.05 2.19 -41.29
C VAL A 332 -14.98 0.73 -41.79
N PRO A 333 -13.85 0.03 -41.60
CA PRO A 333 -13.78 -1.38 -42.00
C PRO A 333 -14.74 -2.24 -41.15
N PRO A 334 -15.61 -3.06 -41.76
CA PRO A 334 -16.65 -3.80 -41.05
C PRO A 334 -16.13 -4.72 -39.93
N GLU A 335 -14.91 -5.23 -40.06
CA GLU A 335 -14.29 -6.12 -39.09
C GLU A 335 -14.00 -5.47 -37.74
N TYR A 336 -13.86 -4.13 -37.67
CA TYR A 336 -13.62 -3.39 -36.43
C TYR A 336 -14.91 -2.86 -35.79
N PHE A 337 -16.02 -2.83 -36.54
CA PHE A 337 -17.30 -2.40 -36.00
C PHE A 337 -18.06 -3.60 -35.41
N GLN A 338 -18.25 -3.58 -34.11
CA GLN A 338 -18.74 -4.72 -33.35
C GLN A 338 -19.95 -4.33 -32.51
N ALA A 339 -20.78 -5.31 -32.19
CA ALA A 339 -22.02 -5.13 -31.46
C ALA A 339 -22.25 -6.24 -30.44
N VAL A 340 -22.88 -5.89 -29.32
CA VAL A 340 -23.40 -6.84 -28.32
C VAL A 340 -24.88 -6.56 -28.08
N SER A 341 -25.72 -7.58 -28.21
CA SER A 341 -27.15 -7.51 -27.88
C SER A 341 -27.37 -8.02 -26.46
N PHE A 342 -28.18 -7.33 -25.67
CA PHE A 342 -28.49 -7.74 -24.28
C PHE A 342 -29.69 -8.67 -24.19
N HIS A 343 -30.56 -8.67 -25.20
CA HIS A 343 -31.81 -9.44 -25.22
C HIS A 343 -31.96 -10.36 -26.44
N GLY A 344 -30.91 -10.50 -27.26
CA GLY A 344 -30.88 -11.40 -28.42
C GLY A 344 -31.53 -10.85 -29.70
N ALA A 345 -32.27 -9.74 -29.62
CA ALA A 345 -32.73 -9.01 -30.79
C ALA A 345 -31.56 -8.24 -31.43
N TRP A 346 -31.42 -8.35 -32.74
CA TRP A 346 -30.34 -7.71 -33.51
C TRP A 346 -30.93 -6.74 -34.53
N PRO A 347 -30.54 -5.45 -34.48
CA PRO A 347 -30.90 -4.50 -35.52
C PRO A 347 -30.14 -4.78 -36.82
N VAL A 348 -30.68 -4.26 -37.91
CA VAL A 348 -30.09 -4.30 -39.25
C VAL A 348 -30.15 -2.90 -39.84
N GLY A 349 -29.03 -2.30 -40.19
CA GLY A 349 -29.02 -0.99 -40.80
C GLY A 349 -27.72 -0.23 -40.58
N GLU A 350 -27.74 1.03 -40.99
CA GLU A 350 -26.66 1.98 -40.72
C GLU A 350 -26.77 2.52 -39.31
N VAL A 351 -25.67 2.45 -38.56
CA VAL A 351 -25.50 3.08 -37.25
C VAL A 351 -24.96 4.48 -37.43
N ARG A 352 -25.52 5.44 -36.71
CA ARG A 352 -25.05 6.82 -36.64
C ARG A 352 -24.83 7.22 -35.19
N TYR A 353 -23.61 7.63 -34.89
CA TYR A 353 -23.25 8.24 -33.61
C TYR A 353 -23.72 9.69 -33.55
N HIS A 354 -23.76 10.25 -32.35
CA HIS A 354 -24.02 11.68 -32.16
C HIS A 354 -22.99 12.53 -32.93
N ALA A 355 -23.38 13.73 -33.37
CA ALA A 355 -22.51 14.64 -34.12
C ALA A 355 -21.21 15.02 -33.37
N ALA A 356 -21.18 14.84 -32.04
CA ALA A 356 -19.98 14.96 -31.21
C ALA A 356 -18.81 14.11 -31.71
N PHE A 357 -19.07 12.92 -32.27
CA PHE A 357 -18.03 12.03 -32.80
C PHE A 357 -17.42 12.52 -34.13
N GLY A 358 -17.96 13.59 -34.73
CA GLY A 358 -17.37 14.28 -35.88
C GLY A 358 -16.64 15.57 -35.51
N VAL A 359 -16.51 15.89 -34.22
CA VAL A 359 -15.80 17.10 -33.75
C VAL A 359 -14.31 16.88 -33.99
N GLY A 360 -13.80 17.38 -35.12
CA GLY A 360 -12.41 17.22 -35.55
C GLY A 360 -12.20 16.78 -37.00
N ALA A 361 -13.27 16.33 -37.68
CA ALA A 361 -13.24 15.94 -39.10
C ALA A 361 -13.27 17.14 -40.07
#